data_AF-A0A519I650-F1
#
_entry.id   AF-A0A519I650-F1
#
_cell.length_a   1.000
_cell.length_b   1.000
_cell.length_c   1.000
_cell.angle_alpha   90.00
_cell.angle_beta   90.00
_cell.angle_gamma   90.00
#
_symmetry.space_group_name_H-M   'P 1'
#
loop_
_entity.id
_entity.type
_entity.pdbx_description
1 polymer ?
#
loop_
_entity_poly.entity_id
_entity_poly.type
_entity_poly.pdbx_seq_one_letter_code
_entity_poly.pdbx_strand_id
1 'polypeptide(L)'
;MVLAALAAALPAVAQVPPPSYTRFSERMPCVDRIGRCFDATIGGKPVVVIGEKAEFDKLKAQLQSLNDNVRDVYWIVREPVPGKQALDVVTQPNTLGLPLVGDEKEEPDVTVYALDGQNLESEPELVANQSVRVNGQPVVTQQETLTQDFLPPGRYAFAIKYLGRKNWDRKWVFLSVVK
;
A
#
# COMPACT_ATOMS: atom_id res chain seq x y z
N MET A 1 -32.76 -15.40 35.61
CA MET A 1 -32.71 -14.97 34.19
C MET A 1 -31.30 -14.54 33.89
N VAL A 2 -30.56 -15.32 33.10
CA VAL A 2 -29.20 -14.99 32.66
C VAL A 2 -29.32 -14.55 31.21
N LEU A 3 -29.12 -13.26 30.94
CA LEU A 3 -28.96 -12.76 29.56
C LEU A 3 -27.55 -13.14 29.10
N ALA A 4 -27.45 -14.09 28.17
CA ALA A 4 -26.23 -14.37 27.45
C ALA A 4 -26.08 -13.33 26.33
N ALA A 5 -25.03 -12.52 26.40
CA ALA A 5 -24.66 -11.58 25.36
C ALA A 5 -24.18 -12.36 24.12
N LEU A 6 -24.89 -12.20 23.00
CA LEU A 6 -24.40 -12.62 21.69
C LEU A 6 -23.26 -11.69 21.27
N ALA A 7 -22.03 -12.15 21.43
CA ALA A 7 -20.88 -11.54 20.76
C ALA A 7 -21.00 -11.84 19.26
N ALA A 8 -21.32 -10.82 18.47
CA ALA A 8 -21.27 -10.90 17.02
C ALA A 8 -19.79 -11.04 16.61
N ALA A 9 -19.39 -12.25 16.20
CA ALA A 9 -18.09 -12.48 15.59
C ALA A 9 -18.08 -11.79 14.22
N LEU A 10 -17.18 -10.82 14.05
CA LEU A 10 -16.88 -10.24 12.75
C LEU A 10 -16.40 -11.35 11.79
N PRO A 11 -16.75 -11.29 10.49
CA PRO A 11 -16.28 -12.28 9.53
C PRO A 11 -14.76 -12.25 9.49
N ALA A 12 -14.15 -13.41 9.72
CA ALA A 12 -12.73 -13.61 9.48
C ALA A 12 -12.47 -13.29 8.00
N VAL A 13 -11.77 -12.18 7.73
CA VAL A 13 -11.33 -11.86 6.39
C VAL A 13 -10.40 -12.99 5.98
N ALA A 14 -10.87 -13.87 5.09
CA ALA A 14 -10.07 -14.98 4.60
C ALA A 14 -8.77 -14.41 4.06
N GLN A 15 -7.63 -14.91 4.56
CA GLN A 15 -6.32 -14.43 4.15
C GLN A 15 -6.22 -14.50 2.63
N VAL A 16 -5.98 -13.35 2.00
CA VAL A 16 -5.85 -13.27 0.55
C VAL A 16 -4.66 -14.16 0.15
N PRO A 17 -4.89 -15.22 -0.65
CA PRO A 17 -3.81 -16.10 -1.04
C PRO A 17 -2.78 -15.29 -1.84
N PRO A 18 -1.49 -15.61 -1.71
CA PRO A 18 -0.47 -14.95 -2.52
C PRO A 18 -0.75 -15.19 -4.01
N PRO A 19 -0.33 -14.27 -4.91
CA PRO A 19 -0.48 -14.50 -6.33
C PRO A 19 0.32 -15.75 -6.71
N SER A 20 -0.33 -16.74 -7.33
CA SER A 20 0.25 -18.07 -7.61
C SER A 20 1.45 -18.03 -8.57
N TYR A 21 1.61 -16.91 -9.28
CA TYR A 21 2.62 -16.70 -10.30
C TYR A 21 3.89 -15.99 -9.79
N THR A 22 3.98 -15.66 -8.51
CA THR A 22 5.20 -15.10 -7.90
C THR A 22 5.86 -16.12 -6.97
N ARG A 23 7.19 -16.10 -6.91
CA ARG A 23 7.95 -16.87 -5.91
C ARG A 23 8.08 -16.02 -4.65
N PHE A 24 7.63 -16.55 -3.52
CA PHE A 24 7.73 -15.90 -2.22
C PHE A 24 8.13 -16.90 -1.15
N SER A 25 8.72 -16.37 -0.07
CA SER A 25 9.02 -17.18 1.11
C SER A 25 7.76 -17.38 1.94
N GLU A 26 7.24 -18.60 2.01
CA GLU A 26 6.18 -18.94 2.96
C GLU A 26 6.66 -18.88 4.42
N ARG A 27 7.96 -19.10 4.64
CA ARG A 27 8.58 -19.03 5.97
C ARG A 27 8.76 -17.60 6.46
N MET A 28 8.94 -16.64 5.55
CA MET A 28 9.15 -15.22 5.87
C MET A 28 8.36 -14.32 4.90
N PRO A 29 7.02 -14.32 4.98
CA PRO A 29 6.16 -13.73 3.95
C PRO A 29 6.28 -12.20 3.80
N CYS A 30 6.85 -11.51 4.79
CA CYS A 30 7.09 -10.07 4.73
C CYS A 30 8.48 -9.71 4.18
N VAL A 31 9.39 -10.68 3.99
CA VAL A 31 10.79 -10.40 3.58
C VAL A 31 10.86 -9.90 2.15
N ASP A 32 9.98 -10.41 1.29
CA ASP A 32 9.97 -10.11 -0.15
C ASP A 32 9.39 -8.71 -0.45
N ARG A 33 8.87 -8.01 0.57
CA ARG A 33 8.31 -6.65 0.47
C ARG A 33 7.28 -6.50 -0.65
N ILE A 34 6.51 -7.57 -0.87
CA ILE A 34 5.38 -7.58 -1.80
C ILE A 34 4.08 -7.25 -1.07
N GLY A 35 4.12 -6.96 0.24
CA GLY A 35 2.97 -6.39 0.93
C GLY A 35 1.94 -7.42 1.37
N ARG A 36 2.34 -8.62 1.81
CA ARG A 36 1.39 -9.66 2.27
C ARG A 36 1.00 -9.52 3.74
N CYS A 37 1.75 -8.74 4.50
CA CYS A 37 1.66 -8.71 5.96
C CYS A 37 0.73 -7.61 6.50
N PHE A 38 -0.07 -7.00 5.66
CA PHE A 38 -1.09 -6.05 6.08
C PHE A 38 -2.21 -6.04 5.04
N ASP A 39 -3.37 -5.57 5.47
CA ASP A 39 -4.48 -5.24 4.59
C ASP A 39 -4.55 -3.72 4.45
N ALA A 40 -5.08 -3.25 3.32
CA ALA A 40 -5.20 -1.83 3.04
C ALA A 40 -6.53 -1.51 2.35
N THR A 41 -7.03 -0.30 2.60
CA THR A 41 -8.09 0.31 1.81
C THR A 41 -7.62 1.65 1.24
N ILE A 42 -8.19 2.06 0.10
CA ILE A 42 -7.98 3.38 -0.49
C ILE A 42 -9.35 3.96 -0.81
N GLY A 43 -9.69 5.11 -0.23
CA GLY A 43 -11.03 5.70 -0.35
C GLY A 43 -12.13 4.73 0.11
N GLY A 44 -11.87 3.98 1.17
CA GLY A 44 -12.77 2.94 1.70
C GLY A 44 -12.89 1.67 0.84
N LYS A 45 -12.22 1.60 -0.32
CA LYS A 45 -12.28 0.43 -1.20
C LYS A 45 -11.14 -0.55 -0.89
N PRO A 46 -11.40 -1.87 -0.89
CA PRO A 46 -10.40 -2.86 -0.53
C PRO A 46 -9.30 -2.95 -1.60
N VAL A 47 -8.05 -3.02 -1.13
CA VAL A 47 -6.91 -3.39 -1.96
C VAL A 47 -6.85 -4.91 -2.04
N VAL A 48 -7.00 -5.45 -3.25
CA VAL A 48 -7.02 -6.91 -3.48
C VAL A 48 -5.85 -7.35 -4.35
N VAL A 49 -5.49 -8.63 -4.27
CA VAL A 49 -4.45 -9.20 -5.12
C VAL A 49 -4.91 -9.29 -6.58
N ILE A 50 -3.97 -9.11 -7.50
CA ILE A 50 -4.18 -9.49 -8.91
C ILE A 50 -4.09 -11.02 -8.97
N GLY A 51 -5.22 -11.69 -9.21
CA GLY A 51 -5.28 -13.16 -9.18
C GLY A 51 -4.71 -13.80 -10.44
N GLU A 52 -4.92 -13.17 -11.60
CA GLU A 52 -4.59 -13.74 -12.90
C GLU A 52 -3.22 -13.26 -13.40
N LYS A 53 -2.35 -14.21 -13.78
CA LYS A 53 -1.01 -13.89 -14.31
C LYS A 53 -1.08 -13.02 -15.56
N ALA A 54 -2.04 -13.27 -16.45
CA ALA A 54 -2.19 -12.51 -17.69
C ALA A 54 -2.55 -11.04 -17.41
N GLU A 55 -3.36 -10.78 -16.39
CA GLU A 55 -3.68 -9.41 -15.94
C GLU A 55 -2.43 -8.73 -15.39
N PHE A 56 -1.68 -9.42 -14.53
CA PHE A 56 -0.42 -8.90 -13.99
C PHE A 56 0.60 -8.58 -15.08
N ASP A 57 0.84 -9.49 -16.02
CA ASP A 57 1.81 -9.30 -17.10
C ASP A 57 1.41 -8.11 -17.99
N LYS A 58 0.11 -7.96 -18.29
CA LYS A 58 -0.42 -6.82 -19.03
C LYS A 58 -0.19 -5.50 -18.28
N LEU A 59 -0.54 -5.46 -16.99
CA LEU A 59 -0.34 -4.26 -16.17
C LEU A 59 1.14 -3.91 -16.04
N LYS A 60 2.00 -4.91 -15.79
CA LYS A 60 3.45 -4.74 -15.71
C LYS A 60 4.02 -4.10 -16.99
N ALA A 61 3.68 -4.64 -18.15
CA ALA A 61 4.13 -4.09 -19.43
C ALA A 61 3.65 -2.65 -19.64
N GLN A 62 2.41 -2.33 -19.23
CA GLN A 62 1.88 -0.97 -19.30
C GLN A 62 2.64 -0.02 -18.37
N LEU A 63 2.83 -0.38 -17.10
CA LEU A 63 3.51 0.46 -16.11
C LEU A 63 4.96 0.74 -16.49
N GLN A 64 5.69 -0.27 -16.97
CA GLN A 64 7.07 -0.12 -17.43
C GLN A 64 7.20 0.87 -18.60
N SER A 65 6.16 1.00 -19.44
CA SER A 65 6.14 1.96 -20.54
C SER A 65 5.81 3.40 -20.10
N LEU A 66 5.18 3.57 -18.93
CA LEU A 66 4.70 4.86 -18.44
C LEU A 66 5.64 5.47 -17.40
N ASN A 67 6.20 4.66 -16.50
CA ASN A 67 7.08 5.11 -15.43
C ASN A 67 7.98 3.95 -14.96
N ASP A 68 9.29 4.08 -15.20
CA ASP A 68 10.31 3.08 -14.86
C ASP A 68 10.61 2.98 -13.36
N ASN A 69 10.21 3.97 -12.56
CA ASN A 69 10.35 3.97 -11.11
C ASN A 69 9.26 3.14 -10.41
N VAL A 70 8.18 2.81 -11.12
CA VAL A 70 7.11 1.96 -10.58
C VAL A 70 7.56 0.51 -10.60
N ARG A 71 7.62 -0.11 -9.41
CA ARG A 71 7.94 -1.54 -9.28
C ARG A 71 6.76 -2.41 -9.71
N ASP A 72 7.00 -3.72 -9.81
CA ASP A 72 5.94 -4.70 -10.08
C ASP A 72 4.75 -4.52 -9.11
N VAL A 73 3.58 -4.24 -9.69
CA VAL A 73 2.31 -4.03 -8.96
C VAL A 73 1.55 -5.34 -8.88
N TYR A 74 1.39 -5.85 -7.65
CA TYR A 74 0.68 -7.11 -7.37
C TYR A 74 -0.74 -6.91 -6.83
N TRP A 75 -1.09 -5.66 -6.52
CA TRP A 75 -2.33 -5.30 -5.85
C TRP A 75 -3.12 -4.27 -6.65
N ILE A 76 -4.43 -4.27 -6.50
CA ILE A 76 -5.32 -3.41 -7.26
C ILE A 76 -6.53 -3.02 -6.41
N VAL A 77 -6.99 -1.78 -6.57
CA VAL A 77 -8.36 -1.38 -6.21
C VAL A 77 -9.22 -1.55 -7.47
N ARG A 78 -10.14 -2.52 -7.43
CA ARG A 78 -10.92 -2.92 -8.62
C ARG A 78 -11.92 -1.85 -9.06
N GLU A 79 -12.53 -1.20 -8.09
CA GLU A 79 -13.51 -0.15 -8.33
C GLU A 79 -12.83 1.23 -8.38
N PRO A 80 -13.22 2.12 -9.32
CA PRO A 80 -12.66 3.46 -9.37
C PRO A 80 -12.92 4.27 -8.09
N VAL A 81 -11.93 5.01 -7.60
CA VAL A 81 -11.99 5.80 -6.36
C VAL A 81 -12.27 7.27 -6.67
N PRO A 82 -13.20 7.96 -5.98
CA PRO A 82 -13.36 9.41 -6.13
C PRO A 82 -12.10 10.18 -5.72
N GLY A 83 -11.73 11.22 -6.47
CA GLY A 83 -10.47 11.96 -6.27
C GLY A 83 -10.29 12.54 -4.86
N LYS A 84 -11.38 12.98 -4.22
CA LYS A 84 -11.39 13.50 -2.84
C LYS A 84 -11.18 12.44 -1.75
N GLN A 85 -11.32 11.16 -2.09
CA GLN A 85 -11.16 10.03 -1.17
C GLN A 85 -9.90 9.23 -1.50
N ALA A 86 -9.23 9.54 -2.61
CA ALA A 86 -8.13 8.71 -3.12
C ALA A 86 -6.87 8.77 -2.25
N LEU A 87 -6.74 9.76 -1.36
CA LEU A 87 -5.67 9.88 -0.37
C LEU A 87 -6.05 9.30 1.00
N ASP A 88 -7.30 8.85 1.19
CA ASP A 88 -7.73 8.18 2.42
C ASP A 88 -7.23 6.72 2.41
N VAL A 89 -6.00 6.51 2.89
CA VAL A 89 -5.35 5.21 2.96
C VAL A 89 -5.37 4.69 4.38
N VAL A 90 -6.03 3.55 4.60
CA VAL A 90 -6.05 2.88 5.90
C VAL A 90 -5.32 1.55 5.79
N THR A 91 -4.47 1.25 6.76
CA THR A 91 -3.71 -0.01 6.83
C THR A 91 -3.87 -0.69 8.17
N GLN A 92 -3.88 -2.01 8.18
CA GLN A 92 -3.88 -2.79 9.41
C GLN A 92 -3.07 -4.09 9.24
N PRO A 93 -2.35 -4.56 10.27
CA PRO A 93 -1.67 -5.84 10.18
C PRO A 93 -2.73 -6.95 10.10
N ASN A 94 -2.54 -7.90 9.19
CA ASN A 94 -3.41 -9.07 9.12
C ASN A 94 -2.84 -10.22 9.97
N THR A 95 -3.53 -11.36 10.03
CA THR A 95 -3.10 -12.51 10.84
C THR A 95 -1.69 -13.00 10.50
N LEU A 96 -1.25 -12.84 9.25
CA LEU A 96 0.12 -13.18 8.82
C LEU A 96 1.13 -12.15 9.31
N GLY A 97 0.75 -10.88 9.26
CA GLY A 97 1.62 -9.76 9.58
C GLY A 97 1.81 -9.48 11.05
N LEU A 98 0.77 -9.62 11.87
CA LEU A 98 0.84 -9.30 13.30
C LEU A 98 2.05 -9.92 14.03
N PRO A 99 2.40 -11.22 13.85
CA PRO A 99 3.59 -11.78 14.47
C PRO A 99 4.92 -11.22 13.92
N LEU A 100 4.95 -10.79 12.66
CA LEU A 100 6.16 -10.48 11.89
C LEU A 100 6.47 -8.97 11.79
N VAL A 101 5.48 -8.15 11.46
CA VAL A 101 5.59 -6.67 11.40
C VAL A 101 5.13 -6.00 12.69
N GLY A 102 4.24 -6.65 13.45
CA GLY A 102 3.68 -6.10 14.69
C GLY A 102 2.51 -5.15 14.46
N ASP A 103 1.94 -4.66 15.56
CA ASP A 103 0.91 -3.61 15.54
C ASP A 103 1.44 -2.30 14.97
N GLU A 104 0.52 -1.42 14.59
CA GLU A 104 0.82 -0.13 13.99
C GLU A 104 1.67 0.72 14.93
N LYS A 105 2.75 1.29 14.38
CA LYS A 105 3.64 2.20 15.07
C LYS A 105 3.29 3.65 14.76
N GLU A 106 3.00 3.94 13.49
CA GLU A 106 2.71 5.25 12.92
C GLU A 106 1.88 5.07 11.64
N GLU A 107 1.30 6.18 11.15
CA GLU A 107 0.52 6.20 9.90
C GLU A 107 1.33 5.63 8.71
N PRO A 108 0.66 5.04 7.71
CA PRO A 108 1.36 4.48 6.55
C PRO A 108 2.04 5.57 5.72
N ASP A 109 3.25 5.28 5.27
CA ASP A 109 3.96 6.12 4.32
C ASP A 109 3.51 5.76 2.89
N VAL A 110 2.95 6.74 2.17
CA VAL A 110 2.33 6.55 0.85
C VAL A 110 3.03 7.42 -0.19
N THR A 111 3.63 6.77 -1.20
CA THR A 111 4.13 7.45 -2.39
C THR A 111 3.15 7.29 -3.55
N VAL A 112 2.76 8.40 -4.18
CA VAL A 112 1.81 8.43 -5.30
C VAL A 112 2.54 8.64 -6.62
N TYR A 113 2.24 7.81 -7.61
CA TYR A 113 2.78 7.92 -8.97
C TYR A 113 1.62 8.17 -9.93
N ALA A 114 1.58 9.36 -10.53
CA ALA A 114 0.68 9.69 -11.64
C ALA A 114 1.14 8.95 -12.90
N LEU A 115 0.26 8.15 -13.50
CA LEU A 115 0.60 7.32 -14.67
C LEU A 115 0.17 7.92 -16.01
N ASP A 116 -0.76 8.89 -15.98
CA ASP A 116 -1.32 9.56 -17.16
C ASP A 116 -0.81 11.00 -17.29
N GLY A 117 0.26 11.36 -16.58
CA GLY A 117 0.82 12.71 -16.58
C GLY A 117 -0.03 13.74 -15.83
N GLN A 118 -0.85 13.29 -14.89
CA GLN A 118 -1.60 14.20 -14.02
C GLN A 118 -0.64 15.08 -13.23
N ASN A 119 -0.94 16.38 -13.17
CA ASN A 119 -0.16 17.30 -12.35
C ASN A 119 -0.51 17.08 -10.87
N LEU A 120 0.50 16.83 -10.06
CA LEU A 120 0.38 16.70 -8.61
C LEU A 120 1.13 17.88 -7.99
N GLU A 121 0.41 18.73 -7.28
CA GLU A 121 0.96 19.84 -6.52
C GLU A 121 1.74 19.26 -5.34
N SER A 122 3.05 19.49 -5.33
CA SER A 122 3.96 19.10 -4.25
C SER A 122 4.90 20.23 -3.87
N GLU A 123 5.38 20.19 -2.64
CA GLU A 123 6.47 21.03 -2.17
C GLU A 123 7.62 20.18 -1.63
N PRO A 124 8.87 20.60 -1.84
CA PRO A 124 10.02 19.92 -1.29
C PRO A 124 10.11 20.13 0.22
N GLU A 125 10.10 19.02 0.96
CA GLU A 125 10.24 18.98 2.41
C GLU A 125 11.53 18.24 2.80
N LEU A 126 12.25 18.76 3.80
CA LEU A 126 13.41 18.08 4.38
C LEU A 126 12.96 17.20 5.52
N VAL A 127 13.04 15.89 5.33
CA VAL A 127 12.61 14.89 6.31
C VAL A 127 13.82 14.18 6.89
N ALA A 128 13.91 14.14 8.21
CA ALA A 128 14.95 13.37 8.91
C ALA A 128 14.55 11.88 8.97
N ASN A 129 15.29 11.04 8.27
CA ASN A 129 15.11 9.60 8.33
C ASN A 129 15.80 9.01 9.57
N GLN A 130 15.02 8.77 10.62
CA GLN A 130 15.56 8.25 11.88
C GLN A 130 16.12 6.81 11.80
N SER A 131 15.79 6.08 10.74
CA SER A 131 16.22 4.69 10.54
C SER A 131 17.61 4.57 9.89
N VAL A 132 18.13 5.65 9.31
CA VAL A 132 19.45 5.68 8.68
C VAL A 132 20.30 6.72 9.38
N ARG A 133 21.46 6.30 9.90
CA ARG A 133 22.39 7.19 10.59
C ARG A 133 23.73 7.25 9.86
N VAL A 134 24.26 8.46 9.68
CA VAL A 134 25.62 8.71 9.21
C VAL A 134 26.33 9.47 10.33
N ASN A 135 27.43 8.91 10.84
CA ASN A 135 28.15 9.43 12.01
C ASN A 135 27.26 9.63 13.25
N GLY A 136 26.29 8.73 13.45
CA GLY A 136 25.38 8.75 14.61
C GLY A 136 24.21 9.74 14.48
N GLN A 137 24.19 10.60 13.46
CA GLN A 137 23.11 11.54 13.18
C GLN A 137 22.13 10.96 12.15
N PRO A 138 20.81 11.19 12.29
CA PRO A 138 19.84 10.84 11.26
C PRO A 138 20.18 11.49 9.92
N VAL A 139 20.03 10.74 8.83
CA VAL A 139 20.17 11.28 7.48
C VAL A 139 18.97 12.18 7.17
N VAL A 140 19.22 13.37 6.64
CA VAL A 140 18.18 14.26 6.11
C VAL A 140 18.03 14.01 4.61
N THR A 141 16.80 13.76 4.17
CA THR A 141 16.47 13.57 2.76
C THR A 141 15.43 14.58 2.33
N GLN A 142 15.54 15.08 1.10
CA GLN A 142 14.48 15.85 0.47
C GLN A 142 13.40 14.91 -0.06
N GLN A 143 12.14 15.20 0.25
CA GLN A 143 10.96 14.48 -0.22
C GLN A 143 9.98 15.49 -0.82
N GLU A 144 9.29 15.10 -1.90
CA GLU A 144 8.18 15.89 -2.44
C GLU A 144 6.89 15.50 -1.70
N THR A 145 6.35 16.42 -0.92
CA THR A 145 5.11 16.23 -0.15
C THR A 145 3.95 16.85 -0.91
N LEU A 146 2.87 16.09 -1.13
CA LEU A 146 1.67 16.61 -1.78
C LEU A 146 1.03 17.72 -0.94
N THR A 147 0.69 18.84 -1.56
CA THR A 147 0.02 19.98 -0.90
C THR A 147 -1.48 20.01 -1.16
N GLN A 148 -1.95 19.23 -2.13
CA GLN A 148 -3.36 19.03 -2.46
C GLN A 148 -3.98 17.87 -1.66
N ASP A 149 -5.26 18.01 -1.30
CA ASP A 149 -6.05 17.01 -0.58
C ASP A 149 -6.89 16.09 -1.50
N PHE A 150 -6.65 16.16 -2.81
CA PHE A 150 -7.36 15.35 -3.81
C PHE A 150 -6.42 14.87 -4.91
N LEU A 151 -6.83 13.82 -5.62
CA LEU A 151 -6.18 13.38 -6.86
C LEU A 151 -7.04 13.69 -8.09
N PRO A 152 -6.47 14.27 -9.15
CA PRO A 152 -7.14 14.39 -10.44
C PRO A 152 -7.58 13.03 -10.99
N PRO A 153 -8.61 12.98 -11.87
CA PRO A 153 -8.98 11.74 -12.54
C PRO A 153 -7.83 11.16 -13.37
N GLY A 154 -7.72 9.82 -13.37
CA GLY A 154 -6.76 9.07 -14.18
C GLY A 154 -6.19 7.88 -13.43
N ARG A 155 -5.14 7.27 -13.97
CA ARG A 155 -4.50 6.06 -13.42
C ARG A 155 -3.34 6.42 -12.50
N TYR A 156 -3.21 5.65 -11.42
CA TYR A 156 -2.19 5.84 -10.41
C TYR A 156 -1.58 4.50 -10.00
N ALA A 157 -0.32 4.55 -9.55
CA ALA A 157 0.28 3.51 -8.73
C ALA A 157 0.63 4.10 -7.36
N PHE A 158 0.26 3.40 -6.28
CA PHE A 158 0.59 3.78 -4.92
C PHE A 158 1.61 2.80 -4.34
N ALA A 159 2.67 3.30 -3.74
CA ALA A 159 3.54 2.52 -2.88
C ALA A 159 3.16 2.79 -1.42
N ILE A 160 2.44 1.85 -0.79
CA ILE A 160 1.97 1.95 0.59
C ILE A 160 2.92 1.17 1.48
N LYS A 161 3.60 1.84 2.40
CA LYS A 161 4.51 1.24 3.37
C LYS A 161 3.85 1.23 4.74
N TYR A 162 3.55 0.03 5.22
CA TYR A 162 3.06 -0.19 6.58
C TYR A 162 4.24 -0.24 7.56
N LEU A 163 4.18 0.57 8.62
CA LEU A 163 5.21 0.70 9.64
C LEU A 163 4.71 0.08 10.96
N GLY A 164 5.06 -1.19 11.18
CA GLY A 164 4.76 -1.90 12.41
C GLY A 164 5.84 -1.75 13.47
N ARG A 165 5.50 -2.08 14.72
CA ARG A 165 6.42 -1.97 15.87
C ARG A 165 7.63 -2.91 15.82
N LYS A 166 7.56 -4.00 15.06
CA LYS A 166 8.65 -4.99 14.93
C LYS A 166 9.40 -4.84 13.61
N ASN A 167 8.67 -4.54 12.54
CA ASN A 167 9.21 -4.43 11.19
C ASN A 167 8.20 -3.67 10.31
N TRP A 168 8.51 -3.49 9.04
CA TRP A 168 7.63 -2.88 8.04
C TRP A 168 7.33 -3.85 6.91
N ASP A 169 6.36 -3.54 6.05
CA ASP A 169 6.13 -4.19 4.75
C ASP A 169 5.63 -3.14 3.75
N ARG A 170 5.60 -3.43 2.45
CA ARG A 170 5.17 -2.48 1.42
C ARG A 170 4.35 -3.13 0.32
N LYS A 171 3.23 -2.51 -0.07
CA LYS A 171 2.40 -2.88 -1.23
C LYS A 171 2.60 -1.85 -2.34
N TRP A 172 2.68 -2.35 -3.57
CA TRP A 172 2.46 -1.54 -4.77
C TRP A 172 1.07 -1.83 -5.30
N VAL A 173 0.24 -0.79 -5.42
CA VAL A 173 -1.19 -0.88 -5.70
C VAL A 173 -1.52 -0.07 -6.94
N PHE A 174 -2.23 -0.64 -7.90
CA PHE A 174 -2.83 0.08 -9.02
C PHE A 174 -4.25 0.51 -8.68
N LEU A 175 -4.64 1.71 -9.10
CA LEU A 175 -6.01 2.20 -8.99
C LEU A 175 -6.34 3.19 -10.11
N SER A 176 -7.63 3.36 -10.35
CA SER A 176 -8.17 4.42 -11.21
C SER A 176 -8.94 5.41 -10.36
N VAL A 177 -8.67 6.69 -10.56
CA VAL A 177 -9.35 7.80 -9.90
C VAL A 177 -10.35 8.44 -10.84
N VAL A 178 -11.53 8.75 -10.33
CA VAL A 178 -12.61 9.45 -11.04
C VAL A 178 -12.96 10.76 -10.33
N LYS A 179 -13.73 11.62 -10.99
CA LYS A 179 -14.20 12.90 -10.42
C LYS A 179 -15.04 12.68 -9.16
#